data_AF-A0A1Q4VMX7-F1
#
_entry.id   AF-A0A1Q4VMX7-F1
#
_cell.length_a   1.000
_cell.length_b   1.000
_cell.length_c   1.000
_cell.angle_alpha   90.00
_cell.angle_beta   90.00
_cell.angle_gamma   90.00
#
_symmetry.space_group_name_H-M   'P 1'
#
loop_
_entity.id
_entity.type
_entity.pdbx_description
1 polymer ?
#
loop_
_entity_poly.entity_id
_entity_poly.type
_entity_poly.pdbx_seq_one_letter_code
_entity_poly.pdbx_strand_id
1 'polypeptide(L)'
;MSTESAGTSTAGNAGGVAPESVDEDQLLVLTAVLLTPAQFPSVLGDDYPEVCAGLGLEPYGQGYGLVLGQDGHGARWTVVTDDASLVACAVAAWDCGMEYDLSPDEGSVVEALPGWPLTLAVAAPGVPAPHDPEPEEGGPAVLRAPDAAQWGPAQRRLGADEIALQWAVWREQVEGEVTFVDPGARPHAGVQRALAEARGYVAAPPPPGRVRSSFAAGEARTLRVDGPGWSMVARTDDIAFVLLDEQPGEILPVGRGPELPGLLQALEALAVRPA
;
A
#
# COMPACT_ATOMS: atom_id res chain seq x y z
N MET A 1 -73.74 -24.43 30.70
CA MET A 1 -73.65 -23.63 29.46
C MET A 1 -72.21 -23.74 29.02
N SER A 2 -71.82 -24.73 28.20
CA SER A 2 -71.97 -24.74 26.72
C SER A 2 -71.12 -23.58 26.14
N THR A 3 -70.08 -23.77 25.32
CA THR A 3 -69.80 -24.78 24.28
C THR A 3 -68.29 -24.81 23.92
N GLU A 4 -67.85 -25.97 23.42
CA GLU A 4 -66.64 -26.17 22.60
C GLU A 4 -66.58 -25.28 21.33
N SER A 5 -65.37 -25.02 20.83
CA SER A 5 -65.10 -25.15 19.38
C SER A 5 -63.60 -25.35 19.12
N ALA A 6 -63.30 -26.39 18.36
CA ALA A 6 -61.98 -26.75 17.84
C ALA A 6 -61.66 -25.96 16.57
N GLY A 7 -60.38 -25.65 16.35
CA GLY A 7 -59.84 -25.09 15.11
C GLY A 7 -58.41 -25.59 14.90
N THR A 8 -58.22 -26.33 13.80
CA THR A 8 -57.00 -27.02 13.38
C THR A 8 -56.13 -26.14 12.45
N SER A 9 -54.81 -26.39 12.47
CA SER A 9 -53.77 -26.01 11.47
C SER A 9 -53.47 -24.52 11.27
N THR A 10 -52.21 -24.09 11.21
CA THR A 10 -51.25 -24.49 10.17
C THR A 10 -49.81 -24.23 10.63
N ALA A 11 -48.94 -25.21 10.42
CA ALA A 11 -47.49 -25.08 10.57
C ALA A 11 -46.94 -24.06 9.57
N GLY A 12 -46.37 -22.98 10.07
CA GLY A 12 -45.53 -22.06 9.31
C GLY A 12 -44.08 -22.52 9.42
N ASN A 13 -43.57 -23.04 8.31
CA ASN A 13 -42.20 -23.50 8.11
C ASN A 13 -41.18 -22.37 8.44
N ALA A 14 -40.51 -22.48 9.59
CA ALA A 14 -39.34 -21.67 9.92
C ALA A 14 -38.14 -22.24 9.17
N GLY A 15 -38.06 -21.94 7.86
CA GLY A 15 -36.85 -22.12 7.06
C GLY A 15 -35.85 -21.01 7.37
N GLY A 16 -35.39 -20.94 8.61
CA GLY A 16 -34.16 -20.23 8.92
C GLY A 16 -33.02 -21.11 8.42
N VAL A 17 -32.46 -20.76 7.27
CA VAL A 17 -31.14 -21.26 6.89
C VAL A 17 -30.21 -20.78 8.01
N ALA A 18 -29.82 -21.69 8.89
CA ALA A 18 -28.73 -21.42 9.81
C ALA A 18 -27.52 -21.03 8.94
N PRO A 19 -26.79 -19.96 9.27
CA PRO A 19 -25.58 -19.64 8.54
C PRO A 19 -24.71 -20.90 8.54
N GLU A 20 -24.23 -21.28 7.35
CA GLU A 20 -23.23 -22.34 7.24
C GLU A 20 -22.11 -21.98 8.23
N SER A 21 -21.77 -22.92 9.11
CA SER A 21 -20.67 -22.73 10.05
C SER A 21 -19.42 -22.53 9.21
N VAL A 22 -18.91 -21.30 9.19
CA VAL A 22 -17.59 -21.00 8.66
C VAL A 22 -16.64 -21.95 9.36
N ASP A 23 -15.81 -22.66 8.61
CA ASP A 23 -14.75 -23.45 9.19
C ASP A 23 -13.91 -22.52 10.08
N GLU A 24 -13.80 -22.83 11.36
CA GLU A 24 -13.25 -21.90 12.36
C GLU A 24 -11.79 -21.54 12.06
N ASP A 25 -11.11 -22.43 11.31
CA ASP A 25 -9.72 -22.30 10.87
C ASP A 25 -9.58 -21.66 9.47
N GLN A 26 -10.69 -21.37 8.77
CA GLN A 26 -10.66 -20.75 7.44
C GLN A 26 -10.41 -19.24 7.54
N LEU A 27 -9.49 -18.75 6.71
CA LEU A 27 -9.24 -17.31 6.57
C LEU A 27 -10.38 -16.64 5.79
N LEU A 28 -11.10 -15.75 6.46
CA LEU A 28 -12.04 -14.81 5.86
C LEU A 28 -11.27 -13.61 5.32
N VAL A 29 -11.11 -13.54 3.99
CA VAL A 29 -10.37 -12.49 3.29
C VAL A 29 -11.08 -11.14 3.43
N LEU A 30 -10.36 -10.13 3.91
CA LEU A 30 -10.84 -8.75 3.99
C LEU A 30 -10.29 -7.89 2.86
N THR A 31 -9.01 -8.09 2.52
CA THR A 31 -8.35 -7.37 1.43
C THR A 31 -7.08 -8.11 1.00
N ALA A 32 -6.50 -7.68 -0.11
CA ALA A 32 -5.21 -8.15 -0.56
C ALA A 32 -4.41 -7.01 -1.17
N VAL A 33 -3.08 -7.11 -1.10
CA VAL A 33 -2.17 -6.11 -1.67
C VAL A 33 -0.99 -6.79 -2.36
N LEU A 34 -0.50 -6.17 -3.42
CA LEU A 34 0.74 -6.60 -4.07
C LEU A 34 1.95 -6.18 -3.24
N LEU A 35 2.93 -7.08 -3.16
CA LEU A 35 4.25 -6.85 -2.59
C LEU A 35 5.31 -7.28 -3.62
N THR A 36 5.56 -6.42 -4.60
CA THR A 36 6.47 -6.70 -5.72
C THR A 36 7.57 -5.64 -5.79
N PRO A 37 8.69 -5.91 -6.50
CA PRO A 37 9.73 -4.91 -6.75
C PRO A 37 9.23 -3.60 -7.40
N ALA A 38 8.11 -3.64 -8.14
CA ALA A 38 7.51 -2.48 -8.79
C ALA A 38 6.40 -1.80 -7.95
N GLN A 39 5.72 -2.55 -7.09
CA GLN A 39 4.52 -2.10 -6.39
C GLN A 39 4.39 -2.76 -5.01
N PHE A 40 4.29 -1.94 -3.98
CA PHE A 40 3.99 -2.32 -2.60
C PHE A 40 3.39 -1.12 -1.85
N PRO A 41 2.69 -1.33 -0.71
CA PRO A 41 2.17 -0.24 0.11
C PRO A 41 3.31 0.62 0.66
N SER A 42 3.42 1.87 0.21
CA SER A 42 4.57 2.72 0.57
C SER A 42 4.68 2.96 2.06
N VAL A 43 3.59 2.91 2.83
CA VAL A 43 3.63 3.07 4.29
C VAL A 43 4.64 2.12 4.95
N LEU A 44 4.83 0.92 4.38
CA LEU A 44 5.67 -0.14 4.92
C LEU A 44 7.18 0.12 4.82
N GLY A 45 7.65 0.92 3.84
CA GLY A 45 9.08 1.11 3.63
C GLY A 45 9.41 1.97 2.41
N ASP A 46 10.69 2.33 2.26
CA ASP A 46 11.18 3.15 1.15
C ASP A 46 11.56 2.31 -0.08
N ASP A 47 11.74 0.99 0.07
CA ASP A 47 12.08 0.05 -1.00
C ASP A 47 11.58 -1.37 -0.74
N TYR A 48 11.57 -2.21 -1.77
CA TYR A 48 11.04 -3.57 -1.70
C TYR A 48 11.81 -4.47 -0.72
N PRO A 49 13.16 -4.55 -0.74
CA PRO A 49 13.91 -5.30 0.26
C PRO A 49 13.67 -4.88 1.72
N GLU A 50 13.55 -3.58 2.00
CA GLU A 50 13.20 -3.09 3.34
C GLU A 50 11.83 -3.62 3.80
N VAL A 51 10.83 -3.59 2.91
CA VAL A 51 9.48 -4.09 3.23
C VAL A 51 9.50 -5.61 3.45
N CYS A 52 10.21 -6.37 2.61
CA CYS A 52 10.38 -7.81 2.82
C CYS A 52 11.01 -8.11 4.19
N ALA A 53 12.10 -7.41 4.53
CA ALA A 53 12.77 -7.60 5.81
C ALA A 53 11.84 -7.26 7.00
N GLY A 54 11.02 -6.22 6.88
CA GLY A 54 10.02 -5.85 7.89
C GLY A 54 8.93 -6.91 8.12
N LEU A 55 8.69 -7.78 7.14
CA LEU A 55 7.78 -8.91 7.21
C LEU A 55 8.48 -10.25 7.54
N GLY A 56 9.81 -10.26 7.69
CA GLY A 56 10.59 -11.49 7.88
C GLY A 56 10.78 -12.31 6.61
N LEU A 57 10.55 -11.72 5.43
CA LEU A 57 10.66 -12.37 4.13
C LEU A 57 12.00 -12.06 3.46
N GLU A 58 12.52 -13.02 2.70
CA GLU A 58 13.62 -12.77 1.76
C GLU A 58 13.09 -12.10 0.48
N PRO A 59 13.79 -11.12 -0.11
CA PRO A 59 13.33 -10.49 -1.35
C PRO A 59 13.23 -11.49 -2.51
N TYR A 60 12.07 -11.54 -3.16
CA TYR A 60 11.79 -12.43 -4.28
C TYR A 60 11.52 -11.65 -5.57
N GLY A 61 12.17 -12.05 -6.66
CA GLY A 61 12.17 -11.26 -7.91
C GLY A 61 10.79 -11.09 -8.55
N GLN A 62 9.92 -12.08 -8.40
CA GLN A 62 8.54 -12.07 -8.88
C GLN A 62 7.60 -11.32 -7.91
N GLY A 63 8.06 -11.10 -6.67
CA GLY A 63 7.25 -10.54 -5.60
C GLY A 63 6.29 -11.54 -4.97
N TYR A 64 5.53 -11.05 -4.01
CA TYR A 64 4.53 -11.76 -3.25
C TYR A 64 3.16 -11.09 -3.39
N GLY A 65 2.12 -11.87 -3.13
CA GLY A 65 0.80 -11.36 -2.76
C GLY A 65 0.63 -11.42 -1.24
N LEU A 66 0.01 -10.40 -0.64
CA LEU A 66 -0.40 -10.42 0.76
C LEU A 66 -1.92 -10.47 0.83
N VAL A 67 -2.47 -11.46 1.51
CA VAL A 67 -3.90 -11.62 1.76
C VAL A 67 -4.15 -11.38 3.25
N LEU A 68 -4.89 -10.32 3.58
CA LEU A 68 -5.17 -9.93 4.96
C LEU A 68 -6.60 -10.37 5.29
N GLY A 69 -6.74 -11.13 6.38
CA GLY A 69 -8.02 -11.68 6.79
C GLY A 69 -8.12 -11.94 8.28
N GLN A 70 -9.25 -12.53 8.67
CA GLN A 70 -9.51 -13.04 10.02
C GLN A 70 -9.88 -14.51 9.98
N ASP A 71 -9.57 -15.25 11.03
CA ASP A 71 -10.21 -16.56 11.24
C ASP A 71 -11.64 -16.41 11.82
N GLY A 72 -12.33 -17.53 12.03
CA GLY A 72 -13.69 -17.54 12.58
C GLY A 72 -13.78 -16.98 14.01
N HIS A 73 -12.67 -16.94 14.73
CA HIS A 73 -12.58 -16.38 16.08
C HIS A 73 -12.31 -14.87 16.07
N GLY A 74 -11.91 -14.31 14.93
CA GLY A 74 -11.59 -12.89 14.76
C GLY A 74 -10.09 -12.59 14.90
N ALA A 75 -9.23 -13.61 15.06
CA ALA A 75 -7.79 -13.39 15.09
C ALA A 75 -7.29 -12.97 13.71
N ARG A 76 -6.35 -12.03 13.69
CA ARG A 76 -5.88 -11.38 12.45
C ARG A 76 -4.70 -12.13 11.87
N TRP A 77 -4.74 -12.37 10.56
CA TRP A 77 -3.70 -13.07 9.83
C TRP A 77 -3.37 -12.38 8.51
N THR A 78 -2.10 -12.49 8.12
CA THR A 78 -1.58 -12.10 6.80
C THR A 78 -1.00 -13.34 6.13
N VAL A 79 -1.68 -13.85 5.11
CA VAL A 79 -1.17 -14.95 4.29
C VAL A 79 -0.31 -14.37 3.17
N VAL A 80 0.95 -14.82 3.11
CA VAL A 80 1.91 -14.47 2.07
C VAL A 80 1.90 -15.57 1.03
N THR A 81 1.64 -15.22 -0.23
CA THR A 81 1.70 -16.14 -1.38
C THR A 81 2.77 -15.72 -2.37
N ASP A 82 3.47 -16.67 -2.98
CA ASP A 82 4.39 -16.42 -4.10
C ASP A 82 3.67 -16.30 -5.46
N ASP A 83 2.36 -16.54 -5.50
CA ASP A 83 1.51 -16.24 -6.64
C ASP A 83 1.00 -14.79 -6.57
N ALA A 84 1.90 -13.85 -6.87
CA ALA A 84 1.54 -12.44 -6.99
C ALA A 84 0.52 -12.17 -8.12
N SER A 85 0.42 -13.05 -9.12
CA SER A 85 -0.49 -12.87 -10.26
C SER A 85 -1.94 -13.13 -9.85
N LEU A 86 -2.19 -14.13 -9.01
CA LEU A 86 -3.49 -14.39 -8.40
C LEU A 86 -4.00 -13.16 -7.64
N VAL A 87 -3.15 -12.56 -6.80
CA VAL A 87 -3.50 -11.35 -6.04
C VAL A 87 -3.70 -10.15 -6.96
N ALA A 88 -2.87 -9.98 -8.00
CA ALA A 88 -3.05 -8.91 -8.99
C ALA A 88 -4.41 -9.02 -9.69
N CYS A 89 -4.82 -10.24 -10.09
CA CYS A 89 -6.12 -10.49 -10.70
C CYS A 89 -7.29 -10.17 -9.76
N ALA A 90 -7.20 -10.57 -8.49
CA ALA A 90 -8.23 -10.28 -7.49
C ALA A 90 -8.40 -8.77 -7.27
N VAL A 91 -7.29 -8.05 -7.05
CA VAL A 91 -7.31 -6.58 -6.87
C VAL A 91 -7.89 -5.88 -8.10
N ALA A 92 -7.44 -6.25 -9.30
CA ALA A 92 -7.96 -5.66 -10.53
C ALA A 92 -9.46 -5.92 -10.75
N ALA A 93 -9.95 -7.11 -10.37
CA ALA A 93 -11.36 -7.44 -10.43
C ALA A 93 -12.18 -6.57 -9.46
N TRP A 94 -11.75 -6.45 -8.20
CA TRP A 94 -12.42 -5.62 -7.20
C TRP A 94 -12.40 -4.14 -7.55
N ASP A 95 -11.30 -3.61 -8.08
CA ASP A 95 -11.20 -2.22 -8.56
C ASP A 95 -12.20 -1.93 -9.69
N CYS A 96 -12.53 -2.94 -10.50
CA CYS A 96 -13.55 -2.87 -11.54
C CYS A 96 -14.98 -3.16 -11.01
N GLY A 97 -15.15 -3.41 -9.71
CA GLY A 97 -16.42 -3.77 -9.09
C GLY A 97 -16.93 -5.17 -9.43
N MET A 98 -16.03 -6.07 -9.84
CA MET A 98 -16.35 -7.48 -10.12
C MET A 98 -16.10 -8.35 -8.89
N GLU A 99 -16.90 -9.40 -8.74
CA GLU A 99 -16.65 -10.43 -7.73
C GLU A 99 -15.44 -11.28 -8.14
N TYR A 100 -14.59 -11.58 -7.15
CA TYR A 100 -13.47 -12.49 -7.31
C TYR A 100 -13.25 -13.19 -5.97
N ASP A 101 -13.25 -14.52 -6.00
CA ASP A 101 -12.97 -15.36 -4.83
C ASP A 101 -11.46 -15.61 -4.74
N LEU A 102 -10.80 -14.93 -3.81
CA LEU A 102 -9.36 -15.02 -3.63
C LEU A 102 -9.04 -16.11 -2.60
N SER A 103 -8.58 -17.25 -3.10
CA SER A 103 -8.13 -18.37 -2.28
C SER A 103 -6.77 -18.85 -2.78
N PRO A 104 -5.65 -18.47 -2.12
CA PRO A 104 -4.33 -18.97 -2.47
C PRO A 104 -4.24 -20.49 -2.29
N ASP A 105 -3.65 -21.18 -3.26
CA ASP A 105 -3.38 -22.61 -3.17
C ASP A 105 -2.36 -22.89 -2.05
N GLU A 106 -2.53 -23.97 -1.29
CA GLU A 106 -1.61 -24.36 -0.19
C GLU A 106 -0.15 -24.43 -0.66
N GLY A 107 0.10 -24.85 -1.91
CA GLY A 107 1.45 -24.94 -2.48
C GLY A 107 2.08 -23.59 -2.85
N SER A 108 1.29 -22.53 -2.92
CA SER A 108 1.74 -21.14 -3.18
C SER A 108 1.90 -20.32 -1.89
N VAL A 109 1.35 -20.80 -0.77
CA VAL A 109 1.45 -20.13 0.52
C VAL A 109 2.87 -20.29 1.03
N VAL A 110 3.56 -19.17 1.19
CA VAL A 110 4.93 -19.10 1.70
C VAL A 110 4.91 -19.08 3.21
N GLU A 111 4.05 -18.24 3.79
CA GLU A 111 3.95 -18.07 5.24
C GLU A 111 2.60 -17.49 5.65
N ALA A 112 2.14 -17.84 6.86
CA ALA A 112 1.00 -17.21 7.52
C ALA A 112 1.52 -16.41 8.72
N LEU A 113 1.50 -15.08 8.60
CA LEU A 113 2.04 -14.17 9.59
C LEU A 113 0.91 -13.66 10.52
N PRO A 114 1.10 -13.66 11.84
CA PRO A 114 0.11 -13.16 12.78
C PRO A 114 -0.03 -11.64 12.66
N GLY A 115 -1.25 -11.12 12.72
CA GLY A 115 -1.54 -9.68 12.62
C GLY A 115 -1.62 -9.15 11.18
N TRP A 116 -1.72 -7.83 11.05
CA TRP A 116 -1.78 -7.13 9.76
C TRP A 116 -0.68 -6.07 9.66
N PRO A 117 0.04 -6.00 8.52
CA PRO A 117 1.03 -4.94 8.29
C PRO A 117 0.37 -3.61 7.90
N LEU A 118 -0.94 -3.60 7.67
CA LEU A 118 -1.72 -2.43 7.28
C LEU A 118 -2.88 -2.22 8.24
N THR A 119 -3.27 -0.96 8.42
CA THR A 119 -4.44 -0.61 9.22
C THR A 119 -5.71 -0.94 8.45
N LEU A 120 -6.51 -1.86 8.97
CA LEU A 120 -7.88 -2.12 8.50
C LEU A 120 -8.88 -1.72 9.56
N ALA A 121 -9.95 -1.04 9.15
CA ALA A 121 -11.03 -0.60 10.03
C ALA A 121 -12.23 -1.55 10.06
N VAL A 122 -12.20 -2.61 9.26
CA VAL A 122 -13.32 -3.52 9.02
C VAL A 122 -13.07 -4.90 9.63
N ALA A 123 -14.16 -5.61 9.88
CA ALA A 123 -14.17 -7.00 10.31
C ALA A 123 -15.06 -7.81 9.37
N ALA A 124 -14.82 -9.12 9.27
CA ALA A 124 -15.69 -9.98 8.49
C ALA A 124 -17.10 -10.02 9.13
N PRO A 125 -18.18 -10.15 8.34
CA PRO A 125 -19.53 -10.23 8.89
C PRO A 125 -19.71 -11.46 9.78
N GLY A 126 -20.25 -11.27 10.98
CA GLY A 126 -20.61 -12.38 11.87
C GLY A 126 -19.48 -12.95 12.72
N VAL A 127 -18.23 -12.46 12.58
CA VAL A 127 -17.11 -12.83 13.45
C VAL A 127 -16.84 -11.80 14.55
N PRO A 128 -16.15 -12.18 15.64
CA PRO A 128 -15.71 -11.24 16.67
C PRO A 128 -14.80 -10.12 16.15
N ALA A 129 -14.61 -9.09 16.98
CA ALA A 129 -13.76 -7.96 16.65
C ALA A 129 -12.30 -8.40 16.37
N PRO A 130 -11.63 -7.79 15.38
CA PRO A 130 -10.24 -8.11 15.04
C PRO A 130 -9.31 -7.99 16.24
N HIS A 131 -8.52 -9.04 16.51
CA HIS A 131 -7.53 -9.05 17.58
C HIS A 131 -6.26 -9.82 17.19
N ASP A 132 -5.18 -9.61 17.95
CA ASP A 132 -3.93 -10.35 17.74
C ASP A 132 -4.13 -11.83 18.15
N PRO A 133 -3.67 -12.80 17.35
CA PRO A 133 -3.71 -14.21 17.76
C PRO A 133 -2.83 -14.45 19.00
N GLU A 134 -3.07 -15.56 19.70
CA GLU A 134 -2.24 -15.94 20.83
C GLU A 134 -0.78 -16.16 20.37
N PRO A 135 0.23 -15.60 21.07
CA PRO A 135 1.61 -15.77 20.67
C PRO A 135 2.06 -17.22 20.73
N GLU A 136 2.68 -17.71 19.66
CA GLU A 136 3.33 -19.02 19.63
C GLU A 136 4.82 -18.90 20.03
N GLU A 137 5.31 -19.82 20.87
CA GLU A 137 6.69 -19.81 21.32
C GLU A 137 7.65 -20.12 20.16
N GLY A 138 8.51 -19.14 19.82
CA GLY A 138 9.42 -19.25 18.67
C GLY A 138 8.79 -18.92 17.32
N GLY A 139 7.51 -18.53 17.30
CA GLY A 139 6.81 -18.08 16.10
C GLY A 139 7.18 -16.64 15.67
N PRO A 140 6.73 -16.22 14.47
CA PRO A 140 6.91 -14.86 13.99
C PRO A 140 6.22 -13.84 14.91
N ALA A 141 6.80 -12.63 14.97
CA ALA A 141 6.20 -11.53 15.74
C ALA A 141 4.90 -11.06 15.09
N VAL A 142 3.93 -10.65 15.92
CA VAL A 142 2.66 -10.10 15.43
C VAL A 142 2.91 -8.81 14.65
N LEU A 143 2.50 -8.81 13.38
CA LEU A 143 2.56 -7.67 12.48
C LEU A 143 1.69 -6.53 12.99
N ARG A 144 2.26 -5.33 12.94
CA ARG A 144 1.59 -4.07 13.26
C ARG A 144 1.85 -3.08 12.16
N ALA A 145 0.80 -2.36 11.76
CA ALA A 145 0.94 -1.26 10.83
C ALA A 145 1.88 -0.18 11.38
N PRO A 146 2.75 0.42 10.54
CA PRO A 146 3.54 1.58 10.94
C PRO A 146 2.67 2.71 11.49
N ASP A 147 3.14 3.42 12.51
CA ASP A 147 2.44 4.58 13.06
C ASP A 147 2.38 5.71 12.02
N ALA A 148 1.17 5.97 11.52
CA ALA A 148 0.85 7.07 10.61
C ALA A 148 0.08 8.21 11.30
N ALA A 149 -0.11 8.16 12.63
CA ALA A 149 -0.77 9.24 13.37
C ALA A 149 0.18 10.42 13.67
N GLN A 150 1.49 10.15 13.68
CA GLN A 150 2.53 11.15 13.94
C GLN A 150 3.41 11.32 12.71
N TRP A 151 4.01 12.51 12.58
CA TRP A 151 4.97 12.73 11.51
C TRP A 151 6.21 11.85 11.70
N GLY A 152 6.56 11.13 10.64
CA GLY A 152 7.69 10.22 10.54
C GLY A 152 7.71 9.59 9.14
N PRO A 153 8.60 8.61 8.90
CA PRO A 153 8.78 8.04 7.56
C PRO A 153 7.50 7.49 6.94
N ALA A 154 6.67 6.80 7.72
CA ALA A 154 5.37 6.28 7.27
C ALA A 154 4.43 7.40 6.80
N GLN A 155 4.26 8.44 7.62
CA GLN A 155 3.40 9.59 7.29
C GLN A 155 3.94 10.41 6.13
N ARG A 156 5.27 10.58 6.02
CA ARG A 156 5.93 11.22 4.88
C ARG A 156 5.60 10.48 3.57
N ARG A 157 5.73 9.16 3.57
CA ARG A 157 5.43 8.32 2.39
C ARG A 157 3.96 8.36 2.01
N LEU A 158 3.05 8.31 2.98
CA LEU A 158 1.61 8.49 2.74
C LEU A 158 1.28 9.86 2.15
N GLY A 159 1.88 10.94 2.68
CA GLY A 159 1.70 12.28 2.11
C GLY A 159 2.18 12.38 0.67
N ALA A 160 3.27 11.70 0.34
CA ALA A 160 3.78 11.65 -1.02
C ALA A 160 2.91 10.77 -1.95
N ASP A 161 2.31 9.69 -1.45
CA ASP A 161 1.33 8.91 -2.21
C ASP A 161 0.07 9.73 -2.49
N GLU A 162 -0.40 10.52 -1.52
CA GLU A 162 -1.52 11.45 -1.68
C GLU A 162 -1.22 12.53 -2.74
N ILE A 163 0.00 13.07 -2.77
CA ILE A 163 0.42 14.02 -3.82
C ILE A 163 0.42 13.36 -5.19
N ALA A 164 0.88 12.11 -5.29
CA ALA A 164 0.87 11.38 -6.56
C ALA A 164 -0.57 11.13 -7.04
N LEU A 165 -1.48 10.76 -6.13
CA LEU A 165 -2.88 10.49 -6.42
C LEU A 165 -3.64 11.77 -6.82
N GLN A 166 -3.44 12.86 -6.07
CA GLN A 166 -4.14 14.14 -6.24
C GLN A 166 -3.26 15.18 -6.97
N TRP A 167 -2.42 14.74 -7.91
CA TRP A 167 -1.43 15.60 -8.57
C TRP A 167 -2.02 16.92 -9.08
N ALA A 168 -3.17 16.85 -9.78
CA ALA A 168 -3.80 18.04 -10.36
C ALA A 168 -4.17 19.08 -9.31
N VAL A 169 -4.72 18.64 -8.16
CA VAL A 169 -5.12 19.51 -7.04
C VAL A 169 -3.90 20.19 -6.43
N TRP A 170 -2.85 19.42 -6.15
CA TRP A 170 -1.61 19.97 -5.58
C TRP A 170 -0.91 20.93 -6.54
N ARG A 171 -0.91 20.60 -7.83
CA ARG A 171 -0.27 21.43 -8.86
C ARG A 171 -0.93 22.80 -9.02
N GLU A 172 -2.26 22.87 -8.89
CA GLU A 172 -3.04 24.12 -8.93
C GLU A 172 -2.69 25.04 -7.74
N GLN A 173 -2.49 24.47 -6.54
CA GLN A 173 -2.18 25.25 -5.34
C GLN A 173 -0.83 25.99 -5.39
N VAL A 174 0.08 25.52 -6.24
CA VAL A 174 1.42 26.11 -6.43
C VAL A 174 1.44 27.08 -7.62
N GLU A 175 0.28 27.61 -8.05
CA GLU A 175 0.18 28.52 -9.20
C GLU A 175 1.06 29.78 -9.09
N GLY A 176 1.87 29.96 -10.15
CA GLY A 176 2.91 30.95 -10.38
C GLY A 176 3.99 30.36 -11.29
N GLU A 177 4.77 31.17 -12.01
CA GLU A 177 6.06 30.67 -12.51
C GLU A 177 6.82 30.20 -11.27
N VAL A 178 7.01 28.89 -11.10
CA VAL A 178 7.94 28.36 -10.09
C VAL A 178 9.35 28.70 -10.59
N THR A 179 9.69 29.98 -10.51
CA THR A 179 11.04 30.50 -10.63
C THR A 179 11.75 30.15 -9.34
N PHE A 180 12.41 29.01 -9.42
CA PHE A 180 13.44 28.59 -8.48
C PHE A 180 14.25 29.75 -7.95
N VAL A 181 14.19 29.91 -6.62
CA VAL A 181 15.11 30.74 -5.85
C VAL A 181 15.13 32.17 -6.36
N ASP A 182 14.39 33.08 -5.72
CA ASP A 182 14.51 34.52 -5.98
C ASP A 182 15.99 34.91 -6.08
N PRO A 183 16.39 35.81 -6.99
CA PRO A 183 17.77 36.27 -7.09
C PRO A 183 18.29 36.76 -5.71
N GLY A 184 19.11 35.94 -5.03
CA GLY A 184 19.61 36.20 -3.67
C GLY A 184 19.04 35.30 -2.55
N ALA A 185 17.98 34.52 -2.82
CA ALA A 185 17.53 33.45 -1.94
C ALA A 185 18.53 32.29 -1.97
N ARG A 186 18.64 31.56 -0.85
CA ARG A 186 19.44 30.33 -0.80
C ARG A 186 18.51 29.16 -1.11
N PRO A 187 18.87 28.26 -2.04
CA PRO A 187 18.02 27.11 -2.30
C PRO A 187 17.95 26.22 -1.06
N HIS A 188 16.80 25.58 -0.84
CA HIS A 188 16.54 24.79 0.36
C HIS A 188 17.53 23.63 0.52
N ALA A 189 18.32 23.61 1.60
CA ALA A 189 19.43 22.66 1.76
C ALA A 189 18.96 21.19 1.73
N GLY A 190 17.83 20.88 2.37
CA GLY A 190 17.25 19.54 2.37
C GLY A 190 16.79 19.08 0.97
N VAL A 191 16.29 20.01 0.14
CA VAL A 191 15.89 19.71 -1.25
C VAL A 191 17.13 19.49 -2.12
N GLN A 192 18.18 20.30 -1.95
CA GLN A 192 19.44 20.11 -2.66
C GLN A 192 20.04 18.73 -2.36
N ARG A 193 20.02 18.31 -1.09
CA ARG A 193 20.44 16.97 -0.66
C ARG A 193 19.61 15.88 -1.33
N ALA A 194 18.28 15.95 -1.25
CA ALA A 194 17.39 14.97 -1.87
C ALA A 194 17.64 14.84 -3.39
N LEU A 195 17.78 15.96 -4.11
CA LEU A 195 18.08 15.93 -5.55
C LEU A 195 19.49 15.44 -5.87
N ALA A 196 20.47 15.66 -4.99
CA ALA A 196 21.82 15.11 -5.14
C ALA A 196 21.82 13.59 -4.93
N GLU A 197 21.10 13.09 -3.92
CA GLU A 197 20.94 11.65 -3.67
C GLU A 197 20.17 10.97 -4.81
N ALA A 198 19.06 11.57 -5.28
CA ALA A 198 18.32 11.10 -6.44
C ALA A 198 19.20 11.04 -7.71
N ARG A 199 20.11 12.00 -7.90
CA ARG A 199 21.13 11.91 -8.98
C ARG A 199 22.11 10.78 -8.77
N GLY A 200 22.50 10.50 -7.52
CA GLY A 200 23.35 9.38 -7.16
C GLY A 200 22.78 8.04 -7.63
N TYR A 201 21.46 7.87 -7.60
CA TYR A 201 20.77 6.67 -8.09
C TYR A 201 21.03 6.37 -9.57
N VAL A 202 21.26 7.40 -10.39
CA VAL A 202 21.58 7.22 -11.81
C VAL A 202 22.97 6.59 -12.00
N ALA A 203 23.92 6.93 -11.12
CA ALA A 203 25.27 6.37 -11.16
C ALA A 203 25.36 5.00 -10.46
N ALA A 204 24.62 4.82 -9.38
CA ALA A 204 24.55 3.60 -8.60
C ALA A 204 23.07 3.25 -8.35
N PRO A 205 22.47 2.38 -9.19
CA PRO A 205 21.06 2.04 -9.09
C PRO A 205 20.65 1.63 -7.67
N PRO A 206 19.54 2.18 -7.15
CA PRO A 206 19.08 1.88 -5.79
C PRO A 206 18.42 0.49 -5.74
N PRO A 207 18.12 -0.02 -4.53
CA PRO A 207 17.30 -1.22 -4.38
C PRO A 207 15.96 -1.09 -5.14
N PRO A 208 15.41 -2.22 -5.66
CA PRO A 208 14.12 -2.21 -6.33
C PRO A 208 13.03 -1.57 -5.47
N GLY A 209 12.11 -0.84 -6.10
CA GLY A 209 11.05 -0.15 -5.39
C GLY A 209 11.39 1.25 -4.88
N ARG A 210 12.67 1.61 -4.81
CA ARG A 210 13.10 2.98 -4.45
C ARG A 210 12.64 4.03 -5.45
N VAL A 211 12.61 3.64 -6.72
CA VAL A 211 12.12 4.44 -7.84
C VAL A 211 10.97 3.69 -8.48
N ARG A 212 9.76 4.24 -8.38
CA ARG A 212 8.52 3.68 -8.93
C ARG A 212 7.95 4.63 -9.96
N SER A 213 7.33 4.07 -10.99
CA SER A 213 6.78 4.84 -12.12
C SER A 213 5.37 4.36 -12.43
N SER A 214 4.43 5.28 -12.51
CA SER A 214 3.05 5.03 -12.89
C SER A 214 2.65 5.88 -14.09
N PHE A 215 1.59 5.48 -14.79
CA PHE A 215 1.06 6.29 -15.91
C PHE A 215 0.45 7.59 -15.36
N ALA A 216 0.76 8.70 -16.01
CA ALA A 216 0.04 9.96 -15.85
C ALA A 216 -0.75 10.26 -17.14
N ALA A 217 -1.42 11.41 -17.20
CA ALA A 217 -2.16 11.81 -18.41
C ALA A 217 -1.22 12.02 -19.60
N GLY A 218 -1.61 11.50 -20.78
CA GLY A 218 -0.80 11.56 -22.01
C GLY A 218 0.37 10.58 -21.98
N GLU A 219 1.53 11.03 -22.47
CA GLU A 219 2.78 10.24 -22.47
C GLU A 219 3.61 10.42 -21.18
N ALA A 220 3.11 11.24 -20.25
CA ALA A 220 3.82 11.55 -19.01
C ALA A 220 3.75 10.40 -18.02
N ARG A 221 4.71 10.39 -17.09
CA ARG A 221 4.74 9.43 -15.98
C ARG A 221 4.83 10.18 -14.66
N THR A 222 4.15 9.66 -13.65
CA THR A 222 4.36 10.07 -12.27
C THR A 222 5.45 9.20 -11.67
N LEU A 223 6.51 9.82 -11.18
CA LEU A 223 7.62 9.15 -10.51
C LEU A 223 7.49 9.33 -9.02
N ARG A 224 7.63 8.21 -8.30
CA ARG A 224 7.78 8.17 -6.86
C ARG A 224 9.20 7.73 -6.54
N VAL A 225 9.96 8.62 -5.90
CA VAL A 225 11.38 8.40 -5.59
C VAL A 225 11.59 8.63 -4.11
N ASP A 226 12.18 7.65 -3.43
CA ASP A 226 12.39 7.69 -2.00
C ASP A 226 13.88 7.64 -1.65
N GLY A 227 14.21 8.09 -0.43
CA GLY A 227 15.54 8.00 0.11
C GLY A 227 15.54 8.23 1.62
N PRO A 228 16.70 8.09 2.28
CA PRO A 228 16.80 8.21 3.73
C PRO A 228 16.34 9.58 4.22
N GLY A 229 15.12 9.64 4.77
CA GLY A 229 14.53 10.84 5.33
C GLY A 229 13.85 11.78 4.34
N TRP A 230 13.63 11.34 3.09
CA TRP A 230 12.94 12.16 2.09
C TRP A 230 12.13 11.35 1.10
N SER A 231 11.14 12.02 0.52
CA SER A 231 10.26 11.49 -0.51
C SER A 231 10.08 12.54 -1.60
N MET A 232 10.21 12.13 -2.87
CA MET A 232 9.96 12.97 -4.03
C MET A 232 8.84 12.36 -4.88
N VAL A 233 7.94 13.22 -5.33
CA VAL A 233 6.89 12.92 -6.31
C VAL A 233 7.09 13.86 -7.48
N ALA A 234 7.20 13.35 -8.69
CA ALA A 234 7.48 14.18 -9.86
C ALA A 234 6.67 13.75 -11.06
N ARG A 235 6.42 14.68 -11.97
CA ARG A 235 5.91 14.37 -13.31
C ARG A 235 6.97 14.66 -14.36
N THR A 236 7.20 13.71 -15.26
CA THR A 236 8.23 13.83 -16.31
C THR A 236 8.02 15.05 -17.22
N ASP A 237 6.78 15.52 -17.35
CA ASP A 237 6.37 16.67 -18.15
C ASP A 237 6.21 17.99 -17.36
N ASP A 238 6.44 18.00 -16.05
CA ASP A 238 6.15 19.17 -15.20
C ASP A 238 7.25 19.41 -14.14
N ILE A 239 6.89 19.44 -12.86
CA ILE A 239 7.71 19.77 -11.70
C ILE A 239 7.90 18.54 -10.78
N ALA A 240 8.55 18.74 -9.63
CA ALA A 240 8.58 17.78 -8.54
C ALA A 240 8.17 18.42 -7.21
N PHE A 241 7.70 17.59 -6.27
CA PHE A 241 7.45 17.92 -4.88
C PHE A 241 8.35 17.05 -4.00
N VAL A 242 8.96 17.66 -2.98
CA VAL A 242 9.82 16.97 -2.01
C VAL A 242 9.23 17.13 -0.61
N LEU A 243 9.18 16.02 0.13
CA LEU A 243 8.85 15.97 1.55
C LEU A 243 10.07 15.48 2.32
N LEU A 244 10.31 16.03 3.51
CA LEU A 244 11.47 15.74 4.33
C LEU A 244 11.04 15.36 5.76
N ASP A 245 11.69 14.37 6.36
CA ASP A 245 11.43 14.01 7.76
C ASP A 245 11.68 15.18 8.72
N GLU A 246 12.71 15.96 8.44
CA GLU A 246 13.09 17.13 9.24
C GLU A 246 12.15 18.33 9.09
N GLN A 247 11.17 18.27 8.17
CA GLN A 247 10.17 19.32 7.95
C GLN A 247 8.74 18.75 7.94
N PRO A 248 8.17 18.52 9.13
CA PRO A 248 6.86 17.94 9.28
C PRO A 248 5.75 18.70 8.55
N GLY A 249 5.02 18.01 7.66
CA GLY A 249 3.85 18.54 6.97
C GLY A 249 4.15 19.55 5.85
N GLU A 250 5.42 19.86 5.59
CA GLU A 250 5.82 20.80 4.55
C GLU A 250 6.01 20.09 3.20
N ILE A 251 5.49 20.71 2.13
CA ILE A 251 5.64 20.24 0.75
C ILE A 251 6.48 21.25 0.00
N LEU A 252 7.65 20.83 -0.46
CA LEU A 252 8.64 21.70 -1.08
C LEU A 252 8.63 21.53 -2.60
N PRO A 253 8.07 22.49 -3.38
CA PRO A 253 8.07 22.41 -4.82
C PRO A 253 9.47 22.63 -5.40
N VAL A 254 9.78 21.86 -6.43
CA VAL A 254 10.98 21.94 -7.26
C VAL A 254 10.50 22.18 -8.68
N GLY A 255 10.69 23.39 -9.20
CA GLY A 255 10.27 23.73 -10.55
C GLY A 255 10.90 22.85 -11.65
N ARG A 256 10.59 23.12 -12.91
CA ARG A 256 11.15 22.33 -14.00
C ARG A 256 12.63 22.64 -14.26
N GLY A 257 12.96 23.90 -14.55
CA GLY A 257 14.34 24.32 -14.83
C GLY A 257 14.99 23.51 -15.97
N PRO A 258 16.31 23.68 -16.19
CA PRO A 258 17.02 22.95 -17.24
C PRO A 258 17.46 21.53 -16.83
N GLU A 259 17.63 21.26 -15.54
CA GLU A 259 18.23 20.00 -15.06
C GLU A 259 17.20 18.91 -14.73
N LEU A 260 16.04 19.28 -14.17
CA LEU A 260 15.06 18.31 -13.67
C LEU A 260 14.58 17.35 -14.78
N PRO A 261 14.27 17.80 -16.01
CA PRO A 261 13.77 16.88 -17.05
C PRO A 261 14.73 15.73 -17.36
N GLY A 262 16.04 16.01 -17.43
CA GLY A 262 17.06 14.99 -17.67
C GLY A 262 17.19 14.01 -16.50
N LEU A 263 17.09 14.52 -15.26
CA LEU A 263 17.09 13.67 -14.06
C LEU A 263 15.86 12.76 -14.03
N LEU A 264 14.66 13.29 -14.27
CA LEU A 264 13.43 12.49 -14.25
C LEU A 264 13.42 11.41 -15.33
N GLN A 265 13.93 11.72 -16.54
CA GLN A 265 14.09 10.72 -17.59
C GLN A 265 15.04 9.59 -17.18
N ALA A 266 16.18 9.93 -16.56
CA ALA A 266 17.14 8.94 -16.09
C ALA A 266 16.57 8.07 -14.95
N LEU A 267 15.82 8.66 -14.03
CA LEU A 267 15.14 7.94 -12.94
C LEU A 267 14.02 7.04 -13.47
N GLU A 268 13.21 7.50 -14.43
CA GLU A 268 12.17 6.70 -15.06
C GLU A 268 12.73 5.43 -15.71
N ALA A 269 13.93 5.51 -16.31
CA ALA A 269 14.62 4.36 -16.88
C ALA A 269 15.09 3.33 -15.83
N LEU A 270 15.25 3.73 -14.57
CA LEU A 270 15.59 2.82 -13.46
C LEU A 270 14.35 2.15 -12.84
N ALA A 271 13.16 2.73 -13.02
CA ALA A 271 11.95 2.22 -12.40
C ALA A 271 11.65 0.81 -12.90
N VAL A 272 11.46 -0.13 -11.96
CA VAL A 272 11.04 -1.48 -12.31
C VAL A 272 9.63 -1.42 -12.87
N ARG A 273 9.41 -2.04 -14.03
CA ARG A 273 8.10 -2.11 -14.67
C ARG A 273 7.38 -3.37 -14.17
N PRO A 274 6.08 -3.27 -13.81
CA PRO A 274 5.24 -4.45 -13.66
C PRO A 274 5.31 -5.30 -14.93
N ALA A 275 5.42 -6.62 -14.76
CA ALA A 275 5.44 -7.58 -15.86
C ALA A 275 4.07 -7.73 -16.54
#